data_AF-A0A2J6HMI3-F1
#
_entry.id   AF-A0A2J6HMI3-F1
#
_cell.length_a   1.000
_cell.length_b   1.000
_cell.length_c   1.000
_cell.angle_alpha   90.00
_cell.angle_beta   90.00
_cell.angle_gamma   90.00
#
_symmetry.space_group_name_H-M   'P 1'
#
loop_
_entity.id
_entity.type
_entity.pdbx_description
1 polymer ?
#
loop_
_entity_poly.entity_id
_entity_poly.type
_entity_poly.pdbx_seq_one_letter_code
_entity_poly.pdbx_strand_id
1 'polypeptide(L)'
;MRKQTFFKKYYSMKIISILIIPLIIVLSCQHLIDKKNTTTEQPDKTKKVQVPEFNADSAYYFVDKQVSFGPRVSGMESHEECANWIVNKLKIYSDTVIVQPFKARTYDNKTRNGKNIIASFNLDKEKRILLMSHWDSRPFADYDED
;
A
#
# COMPACT_ATOMS: atom_id res chain seq x y z
N MET A 1 45.94 -52.77 -28.62
CA MET A 1 46.47 -51.47 -28.13
C MET A 1 45.44 -50.33 -27.96
N ARG A 2 44.12 -50.49 -28.19
CA ARG A 2 43.13 -49.37 -28.11
C ARG A 2 42.38 -49.19 -26.77
N LYS A 3 42.40 -50.18 -25.85
CA LYS A 3 41.64 -50.10 -24.58
C LYS A 3 42.36 -49.30 -23.48
N GLN A 4 43.70 -49.27 -23.48
CA GLN A 4 44.51 -48.66 -22.41
C GLN A 4 44.53 -47.12 -22.47
N THR A 5 44.43 -46.55 -23.67
CA THR A 5 44.33 -45.09 -23.90
C THR A 5 42.96 -44.53 -23.51
N PHE A 6 41.89 -45.31 -23.66
CA PHE A 6 40.53 -44.92 -23.28
C PHE A 6 40.37 -44.77 -21.75
N PHE A 7 40.89 -45.73 -20.98
CA PHE A 7 40.85 -45.66 -19.51
C PHE A 7 41.68 -44.51 -18.95
N LYS A 8 42.85 -44.22 -19.54
CA LYS A 8 43.72 -43.11 -19.12
C LYS A 8 43.08 -41.74 -19.42
N LYS A 9 42.38 -41.62 -20.56
CA LYS A 9 41.62 -40.41 -20.93
C LYS A 9 40.38 -40.23 -20.05
N TYR A 10 39.70 -41.31 -19.70
CA TYR A 10 38.55 -41.31 -18.79
C TYR A 10 38.93 -40.92 -17.35
N TYR A 11 40.04 -41.45 -16.83
CA TYR A 11 40.57 -41.06 -15.53
C TYR A 11 41.11 -39.61 -15.51
N SER A 12 41.78 -39.17 -16.58
CA SER A 12 42.24 -37.78 -16.72
C SER A 12 41.06 -36.78 -16.76
N MET A 13 39.99 -37.09 -17.51
CA MET A 13 38.77 -36.25 -17.52
C MET A 13 38.01 -36.27 -16.19
N LYS A 14 38.02 -37.40 -15.44
CA LYS A 14 37.43 -37.46 -14.09
C LYS A 14 38.23 -36.67 -13.06
N ILE A 15 39.56 -36.68 -13.12
CA ILE A 15 40.42 -35.88 -12.23
C ILE A 15 40.21 -34.39 -12.48
N ILE A 16 40.08 -33.97 -13.74
CA ILE A 16 39.77 -32.57 -14.10
C ILE A 16 38.38 -32.17 -13.57
N SER A 17 37.38 -33.07 -13.65
CA SER A 17 36.04 -32.84 -13.09
C SER A 17 36.04 -32.74 -11.55
N ILE A 18 36.83 -33.56 -10.86
CA ILE A 18 36.99 -33.53 -9.39
C ILE A 18 37.73 -32.27 -8.91
N LEU A 19 38.62 -31.69 -9.71
CA LEU A 19 39.32 -30.44 -9.39
C LEU A 19 38.49 -29.17 -9.72
N ILE A 20 37.55 -29.24 -10.66
CA ILE A 20 36.69 -28.11 -11.05
C ILE A 20 35.56 -27.85 -10.04
N ILE A 21 35.02 -28.89 -9.42
CA ILE A 21 33.93 -28.79 -8.44
C ILE A 21 34.31 -27.95 -7.20
N PRO A 22 35.47 -28.12 -6.54
CA PRO A 22 35.85 -27.26 -5.43
C PRO A 22 36.10 -25.81 -5.87
N LEU A 23 36.60 -25.56 -7.09
CA LEU A 23 36.85 -24.21 -7.60
C LEU A 23 35.54 -23.39 -7.77
N ILE A 24 34.45 -24.04 -8.19
CA ILE A 24 33.12 -23.41 -8.31
C ILE A 24 32.54 -23.09 -6.92
N ILE A 25 32.83 -23.92 -5.91
CA ILE A 25 32.38 -23.68 -4.52
C ILE A 25 33.11 -22.48 -3.90
N VAL A 26 34.41 -22.29 -4.18
CA VAL A 26 35.16 -21.12 -3.65
C VAL A 26 34.68 -19.79 -4.27
N LEU A 27 34.33 -19.78 -5.56
CA LEU A 27 33.80 -18.59 -6.25
C LEU A 27 32.40 -18.18 -5.76
N SER A 28 31.59 -19.13 -5.28
CA SER A 28 30.25 -18.84 -4.72
C SER A 28 30.32 -18.12 -3.36
N CYS A 29 31.38 -18.36 -2.58
CA CYS A 29 31.55 -17.71 -1.26
C CYS A 29 31.91 -16.22 -1.33
N GLN A 30 32.30 -15.68 -2.49
CA GLN A 30 32.57 -14.25 -2.64
C GLN A 30 31.33 -13.40 -2.88
N HIS A 31 30.16 -14.00 -3.16
CA HIS A 31 28.91 -13.25 -3.32
C HIS A 31 28.13 -13.01 -2.00
N LEU A 32 28.60 -13.59 -0.89
CA LEU A 32 27.90 -13.51 0.41
C LEU A 32 28.55 -12.54 1.41
N ILE A 33 29.68 -11.92 1.06
CA ILE A 33 30.43 -11.03 1.97
C ILE A 33 30.08 -9.54 1.76
N ASP A 34 29.41 -9.16 0.66
CA ASP A 34 28.95 -7.78 0.43
C ASP A 34 27.68 -7.38 1.22
N LYS A 35 27.11 -8.27 2.03
CA LYS A 35 25.95 -7.99 2.91
C LYS A 35 26.30 -7.89 4.40
N LYS A 36 27.48 -7.36 4.72
CA LYS A 36 27.75 -6.83 6.06
C LYS A 36 28.30 -5.41 5.97
N ASN A 37 27.49 -4.52 5.39
CA ASN A 37 27.56 -3.12 5.76
C ASN A 37 27.16 -3.03 7.23
N THR A 38 28.19 -2.91 8.07
CA THR A 38 28.09 -2.33 9.40
C THR A 38 27.42 -0.97 9.25
N THR A 39 26.10 -0.92 9.46
CA THR A 39 25.38 0.33 9.67
C THR A 39 25.91 0.90 10.98
N THR A 40 26.92 1.75 10.87
CA THR A 40 27.16 2.79 11.86
C THR A 40 25.89 3.63 11.85
N GLU A 41 25.02 3.46 12.86
CA GLU A 41 23.95 4.42 13.16
C GLU A 41 24.62 5.75 13.55
N GLN A 42 25.05 6.51 12.54
CA GLN A 42 25.12 7.94 12.73
C GLN A 42 23.69 8.44 12.85
N PRO A 43 23.39 9.32 13.82
CA PRO A 43 22.09 9.95 13.89
C PRO A 43 21.90 10.70 12.58
N ASP A 44 21.01 10.16 11.74
CA ASP A 44 20.60 10.75 10.48
C ASP A 44 20.23 12.20 10.79
N LYS A 45 20.99 13.13 10.19
CA LYS A 45 20.66 14.55 10.21
C LYS A 45 19.33 14.66 9.50
N THR A 46 18.25 14.57 10.26
CA THR A 46 16.88 14.67 9.80
C THR A 46 16.79 15.81 8.80
N LYS A 47 16.63 15.45 7.52
CA LYS A 47 16.30 16.44 6.50
C LYS A 47 15.05 17.14 7.02
N LYS A 48 15.17 18.43 7.34
CA LYS A 48 14.00 19.25 7.67
C LYS A 48 13.12 19.29 6.43
N VAL A 49 12.09 18.45 6.41
CA VAL A 49 11.04 18.50 5.42
C VAL A 49 10.16 19.70 5.78
N GLN A 50 9.84 20.54 4.79
CA GLN A 50 8.85 21.58 4.99
C GLN A 50 7.48 20.92 5.11
N VAL A 51 6.86 21.06 6.28
CA VAL A 51 5.50 20.57 6.54
C VAL A 51 4.53 21.71 6.23
N PRO A 52 3.56 21.52 5.31
CA PRO A 52 2.54 22.54 5.05
C PRO A 52 1.73 22.84 6.32
N GLU A 53 1.33 24.10 6.49
CA GLU A 53 0.42 24.47 7.57
C GLU A 53 -0.99 23.91 7.30
N PHE A 54 -1.60 23.32 8.33
CA PHE A 54 -2.98 22.88 8.28
C PHE A 54 -3.93 24.06 8.49
N ASN A 55 -4.88 24.24 7.58
CA ASN A 55 -5.87 25.31 7.68
C ASN A 55 -7.16 24.80 8.34
N ALA A 56 -7.39 25.20 9.59
CA ALA A 56 -8.54 24.78 10.39
C ALA A 56 -9.88 25.28 9.83
N ASP A 57 -9.94 26.51 9.30
CA ASP A 57 -11.18 27.07 8.72
C ASP A 57 -11.65 26.29 7.50
N SER A 58 -10.70 25.88 6.64
CA SER A 58 -10.99 25.02 5.47
C SER A 58 -11.49 23.66 5.90
N ALA A 59 -10.89 23.06 6.93
CA ALA A 59 -11.33 21.79 7.48
C ALA A 59 -12.74 21.88 8.06
N TYR A 60 -13.04 22.95 8.81
CA TYR A 60 -14.36 23.22 9.36
C TYR A 60 -15.40 23.38 8.24
N TYR A 61 -15.08 24.16 7.20
CA TYR A 61 -15.93 24.29 6.02
C TYR A 61 -16.26 22.94 5.37
N PHE A 62 -15.29 22.01 5.27
CA PHE A 62 -15.56 20.68 4.73
C PHE A 62 -16.48 19.84 5.61
N VAL A 63 -16.42 20.01 6.94
CA VAL A 63 -17.37 19.37 7.86
C VAL A 63 -18.76 19.98 7.69
N ASP A 64 -18.87 21.31 7.73
CA ASP A 64 -20.13 22.04 7.51
C ASP A 64 -20.81 21.62 6.20
N LYS A 65 -20.05 21.54 5.11
CA LYS A 65 -20.60 21.11 3.81
C LYS A 65 -21.14 19.70 3.85
N GLN A 66 -20.43 18.75 4.45
CA GLN A 66 -20.94 17.38 4.58
C GLN A 66 -22.21 17.31 5.43
N VAL A 67 -22.28 18.09 6.52
CA VAL A 67 -23.47 18.17 7.39
C VAL A 67 -24.64 18.83 6.65
N SER A 68 -24.38 19.81 5.78
CA SER A 68 -25.41 20.57 5.07
C SER A 68 -26.25 19.73 4.10
N PHE A 69 -25.77 18.55 3.67
CA PHE A 69 -26.57 17.58 2.89
C PHE A 69 -27.60 16.84 3.75
N GLY A 70 -27.53 16.93 5.08
CA GLY A 70 -28.29 16.12 6.02
C GLY A 70 -27.61 14.79 6.38
N PRO A 71 -28.27 13.91 7.14
CA PRO A 71 -27.71 12.62 7.56
C PRO A 71 -27.31 11.76 6.36
N ARG A 72 -26.06 11.33 6.27
CA ARG A 72 -25.55 10.50 5.16
C ARG A 72 -25.78 9.02 5.43
N VAL A 73 -27.03 8.63 5.68
CA VAL A 73 -27.41 7.24 5.91
C VAL A 73 -27.45 6.51 4.56
N SER A 74 -26.88 5.30 4.49
CA SER A 74 -26.86 4.51 3.25
C SER A 74 -28.28 4.29 2.68
N GLY A 75 -28.46 4.76 1.45
CA GLY A 75 -29.73 4.68 0.70
C GLY A 75 -30.52 5.98 0.66
N MET A 76 -30.13 7.02 1.40
CA MET A 76 -30.72 8.36 1.30
C MET A 76 -30.08 9.18 0.16
N GLU A 77 -30.80 10.18 -0.34
CA GLU A 77 -30.32 11.13 -1.36
C GLU A 77 -29.09 11.92 -0.86
N SER A 78 -29.14 12.39 0.39
CA SER A 78 -28.04 13.06 1.11
C SER A 78 -26.72 12.29 1.07
N HIS A 79 -26.77 10.96 1.16
CA HIS A 79 -25.58 10.10 1.06
C HIS A 79 -25.01 10.13 -0.36
N GLU A 80 -25.84 10.12 -1.40
CA GLU A 80 -25.40 10.17 -2.79
C GLU A 80 -24.82 11.55 -3.17
N GLU A 81 -25.52 12.63 -2.79
CA GLU A 81 -25.06 14.00 -3.04
C GLU A 81 -23.73 14.30 -2.35
N CYS A 82 -23.61 13.90 -1.08
CA CYS A 82 -22.37 14.05 -0.33
C CYS A 82 -21.23 13.23 -0.94
N ALA A 83 -21.48 11.98 -1.35
CA ALA A 83 -20.48 11.17 -2.05
C ALA A 83 -19.98 11.84 -3.33
N ASN A 84 -20.90 12.39 -4.15
CA ASN A 84 -20.54 13.10 -5.37
C ASN A 84 -19.71 14.34 -5.09
N TRP A 85 -20.05 15.10 -4.04
CA TRP A 85 -19.26 16.24 -3.61
C TRP A 85 -17.86 15.85 -3.13
N ILE A 86 -17.73 14.80 -2.31
CA ILE A 86 -16.42 14.26 -1.85
C ILE A 86 -15.57 13.84 -3.04
N VAL A 87 -16.13 13.06 -3.98
CA VAL A 87 -15.43 12.62 -5.20
C VAL A 87 -14.92 13.81 -6.01
N ASN A 88 -15.77 14.81 -6.21
CA ASN A 88 -15.40 16.01 -6.97
C ASN A 88 -14.30 16.81 -6.28
N LYS A 89 -14.33 16.93 -4.95
CA LYS A 89 -13.26 17.59 -4.19
C LYS A 89 -11.95 16.81 -4.26
N LEU A 90 -11.98 15.50 -4.07
CA LEU A 90 -10.77 14.69 -4.13
C LEU A 90 -10.15 14.65 -5.54
N LYS A 91 -10.95 14.75 -6.60
CA LYS A 91 -10.44 14.85 -7.98
C LYS A 91 -9.64 16.13 -8.23
N ILE A 92 -9.92 17.20 -7.49
CA ILE A 92 -9.17 18.46 -7.58
C ILE A 92 -7.82 18.33 -6.88
N TYR A 93 -7.75 17.54 -5.80
CA TYR A 93 -6.58 17.49 -4.93
C TYR A 93 -5.65 16.31 -5.17
N SER A 94 -6.12 15.21 -5.75
CA SER A 94 -5.37 13.95 -5.89
C SER A 94 -5.16 13.54 -7.34
N ASP A 95 -4.18 12.69 -7.59
CA ASP A 95 -3.86 12.19 -8.93
C ASP A 95 -4.96 11.28 -9.48
N THR A 96 -5.61 10.53 -8.60
CA THR A 96 -6.65 9.57 -8.98
C THR A 96 -7.65 9.37 -7.87
N VAL A 97 -8.93 9.32 -8.25
CA VAL A 97 -10.05 8.96 -7.37
C VAL A 97 -10.75 7.74 -7.93
N ILE A 98 -10.88 6.70 -7.11
CA ILE A 98 -11.62 5.48 -7.39
C ILE A 98 -12.84 5.44 -6.49
N VAL A 99 -14.03 5.27 -7.08
CA VAL A 99 -15.25 4.96 -6.35
C VAL A 99 -15.47 3.46 -6.44
N GLN A 100 -15.37 2.78 -5.31
CA GLN A 100 -15.60 1.35 -5.18
C GLN A 100 -16.98 1.11 -4.55
N PRO A 101 -18.01 0.78 -5.35
CA PRO A 101 -19.32 0.42 -4.81
C PRO A 101 -19.22 -0.95 -4.13
N PHE A 102 -19.95 -1.11 -3.03
CA PHE A 102 -20.06 -2.39 -2.32
C PHE A 102 -21.48 -2.61 -1.80
N LYS A 103 -21.75 -3.85 -1.42
CA LYS A 103 -22.96 -4.24 -0.71
C LYS A 103 -22.57 -4.87 0.62
N ALA A 104 -23.16 -4.42 1.71
CA ALA A 104 -22.92 -4.95 3.05
C ALA A 104 -24.24 -5.36 3.69
N ARG A 105 -24.24 -6.51 4.38
CA ARG A 105 -25.37 -6.92 5.22
C ARG A 105 -25.25 -6.24 6.58
N THR A 106 -26.27 -5.51 6.98
CA THR A 106 -26.36 -4.85 8.29
C THR A 106 -26.93 -5.79 9.36
N TYR A 107 -26.86 -5.38 10.63
CA TYR A 107 -27.30 -6.17 11.79
C TYR A 107 -28.79 -6.59 11.73
N ASP A 108 -29.62 -5.83 11.01
CA ASP A 108 -31.03 -6.08 10.76
C ASP A 108 -31.29 -7.05 9.58
N ASN A 109 -30.25 -7.75 9.12
CA ASN A 109 -30.25 -8.63 7.94
C ASN A 109 -30.61 -7.95 6.61
N LYS A 110 -30.65 -6.61 6.55
CA LYS A 110 -30.84 -5.89 5.29
C LYS A 110 -29.50 -5.73 4.57
N THR A 111 -29.55 -5.77 3.24
CA THR A 111 -28.38 -5.44 2.40
C THR A 111 -28.44 -3.96 2.04
N ARG A 112 -27.38 -3.22 2.36
CA ARG A 112 -27.23 -1.80 2.02
C ARG A 112 -26.14 -1.62 0.96
N ASN A 113 -26.37 -0.67 0.05
CA ASN A 113 -25.35 -0.23 -0.90
C ASN A 113 -24.47 0.81 -0.20
N GLY A 114 -23.16 0.66 -0.34
CA GLY A 114 -22.17 1.62 0.16
C GLY A 114 -21.16 1.98 -0.92
N LYS A 115 -20.36 3.01 -0.64
CA LYS A 115 -19.27 3.47 -1.52
C LYS A 115 -18.02 3.74 -0.70
N ASN A 116 -16.94 3.05 -1.05
CA ASN A 116 -15.60 3.47 -0.66
C ASN A 116 -15.11 4.50 -1.69
N ILE A 117 -14.58 5.62 -1.22
CA ILE A 117 -14.00 6.67 -2.08
C ILE A 117 -12.51 6.73 -1.76
N ILE A 118 -11.68 6.36 -2.74
CA ILE A 118 -10.25 6.17 -2.56
C ILE A 118 -9.52 7.20 -3.41
N ALA A 119 -8.86 8.16 -2.76
CA ALA A 119 -7.98 9.12 -3.39
C ALA A 119 -6.52 8.69 -3.24
N SER A 120 -5.75 8.78 -4.31
CA SER A 120 -4.35 8.35 -4.35
C SER A 120 -3.45 9.45 -4.91
N PHE A 121 -2.26 9.55 -4.33
CA PHE A 121 -1.20 10.49 -4.68
C PHE A 121 0.08 9.73 -5.00
N ASN A 122 0.90 10.24 -5.90
CA ASN A 122 2.19 9.68 -6.32
C ASN A 122 2.07 8.16 -6.58
N LEU A 123 1.31 7.79 -7.60
CA LEU A 123 0.96 6.39 -7.91
C LEU A 123 2.16 5.49 -8.20
N ASP A 124 3.29 6.06 -8.60
CA ASP A 124 4.55 5.37 -8.88
C ASP A 124 5.31 4.95 -7.61
N LYS A 125 4.89 5.40 -6.42
CA LYS A 125 5.58 5.10 -5.15
C LYS A 125 5.09 3.80 -4.51
N GLU A 126 6.04 2.90 -4.25
CA GLU A 126 5.81 1.62 -3.56
C GLU A 126 5.55 1.77 -2.06
N LYS A 127 6.25 2.70 -1.39
CA LYS A 127 6.03 3.01 0.03
C LYS A 127 4.90 4.03 0.15
N ARG A 128 3.81 3.65 0.84
CA ARG A 128 2.58 4.43 0.90
C ARG A 128 2.12 4.60 2.35
N ILE A 129 1.40 5.68 2.60
CA ILE A 129 0.71 5.95 3.87
C ILE A 129 -0.78 5.89 3.59
N LEU A 130 -1.53 5.18 4.44
CA LEU A 130 -2.98 5.13 4.38
C LEU A 130 -3.57 6.09 5.42
N LEU A 131 -4.35 7.06 4.95
CA LEU A 131 -5.21 7.89 5.78
C LEU A 131 -6.66 7.48 5.48
N MET A 132 -7.45 7.24 6.53
CA MET A 132 -8.81 6.76 6.38
C MET A 132 -9.77 7.39 7.40
N SER A 133 -11.01 7.56 6.98
CA SER A 133 -12.14 7.95 7.81
C SER A 133 -13.39 7.28 7.26
N HIS A 134 -14.41 7.11 8.10
CA HIS A 134 -15.75 6.84 7.62
C HIS A 134 -16.47 8.17 7.35
N TRP A 135 -17.46 8.17 6.47
CA TRP A 135 -18.16 9.39 6.02
C TRP A 135 -19.69 9.31 6.14
N ASP A 136 -20.22 8.10 6.23
CA ASP A 136 -21.64 7.82 6.46
C ASP A 136 -22.09 8.26 7.85
N SER A 137 -23.40 8.42 8.01
CA SER A 137 -24.04 8.74 9.29
C SER A 137 -24.80 7.54 9.82
N ARG A 138 -24.79 7.40 11.16
CA ARG A 138 -25.63 6.41 11.83
C ARG A 138 -27.12 6.75 11.61
N PRO A 139 -27.98 5.77 11.31
CA PRO A 139 -29.42 6.01 11.14
C PRO A 139 -30.20 6.29 12.43
N PHE A 140 -29.59 6.07 13.60
CA PHE A 140 -30.25 6.17 14.90
C PHE A 140 -29.38 6.96 15.87
N ALA A 141 -30.01 7.85 16.65
CA ALA A 141 -29.43 8.53 17.81
C ALA A 141 -29.88 7.81 19.09
N ASP A 142 -29.31 6.63 19.32
CA ASP A 142 -29.71 5.68 20.36
C ASP A 142 -29.38 6.10 21.81
N TYR A 143 -28.71 7.25 21.97
CA TYR A 143 -28.32 7.82 23.25
C TYR A 143 -28.82 9.26 23.44
N ASP A 144 -29.70 9.76 22.56
CA ASP A 144 -30.33 11.06 22.76
C ASP A 144 -31.43 10.95 23.82
N GLU A 145 -31.55 11.96 24.69
CA GLU A 145 -32.68 12.04 25.62
C GLU A 145 -33.91 12.53 24.84
N ASP A 146 -35.09 11.91 25.08
CA ASP A 146 -36.35 12.27 24.42
C ASP A 146 -36.83 13.71 24.75
#